data_AF-A0A6L6DLV4-F1
#
_entry.id   AF-A0A6L6DLV4-F1
#
_cell.length_a   1.000
_cell.length_b   1.000
_cell.length_c   1.000
_cell.angle_alpha   90.00
_cell.angle_beta   90.00
_cell.angle_gamma   90.00
#
_symmetry.space_group_name_H-M   'P 1'
#
loop_
_entity.id
_entity.type
_entity.pdbx_description
1 polymer ?
#
loop_
_entity_poly.entity_id
_entity_poly.type
_entity_poly.pdbx_seq_one_letter_code
_entity_poly.pdbx_strand_id
1 'polypeptide(L)'
;MSNSLDAVRSKAVKGRGLTVPGVVILQSLLIFIFEVLEYTVTKVGFFTGLAILVSFLGGLYLGRPGTSFANAVNPPIALLFSTLFIMATIGGTGFAPSKVGLELISTLSAVAPWLITGAVIAWAAHFALLRKYSRQ
;
A
#
# COMPACT_ATOMS: atom_id res chain seq x y z
N MET A 1 26.59 -2.11 28.37
CA MET A 1 26.57 -2.78 27.06
C MET A 1 25.38 -2.27 26.25
N SER A 2 25.49 -1.06 25.69
CA SER A 2 24.62 -0.55 24.62
C SER A 2 25.50 -0.62 23.38
N ASN A 3 25.20 -1.46 22.38
CA ASN A 3 25.96 -1.47 21.10
C ASN A 3 25.45 -2.40 19.98
N SER A 4 24.15 -2.59 19.78
CA SER A 4 23.69 -3.13 18.47
C SER A 4 22.27 -2.70 18.11
N LEU A 5 21.37 -2.70 19.09
CA LEU A 5 19.97 -2.36 18.87
C LEU A 5 19.76 -0.84 18.67
N ASP A 6 20.55 0.00 19.33
CA ASP A 6 20.47 1.46 19.22
C ASP A 6 20.98 1.98 17.86
N ALA A 7 21.97 1.31 17.27
CA ALA A 7 22.50 1.64 15.93
C ALA A 7 21.51 1.30 14.80
N VAL A 8 20.71 0.24 14.97
CA VAL A 8 19.63 -0.12 14.06
C VAL A 8 18.48 0.89 14.14
N ARG A 9 18.15 1.37 15.36
CA ARG A 9 17.06 2.33 15.58
C ARG A 9 17.39 3.75 15.14
N SER A 10 18.68 4.14 15.20
CA SER A 10 19.17 5.50 14.89
C SER A 10 19.25 5.84 13.39
N LYS A 11 19.05 4.88 12.48
CA LYS A 11 19.23 5.07 11.03
C LYS A 11 17.97 4.92 10.16
N ALA A 12 16.77 4.93 10.74
CA ALA A 12 15.55 4.67 9.99
C ALA A 12 15.12 5.83 9.07
N VAL A 13 15.06 7.07 9.58
CA VAL A 13 14.87 8.32 8.81
C VAL A 13 15.48 9.46 9.64
N LYS A 14 16.57 10.10 9.19
CA LYS A 14 17.18 11.27 9.87
C LYS A 14 16.42 12.59 9.63
N GLY A 15 15.07 12.59 9.65
CA GLY A 15 14.24 13.75 9.30
C GLY A 15 12.76 13.62 9.71
N ARG A 16 11.93 14.61 9.33
CA ARG A 16 10.51 14.78 9.74
C ARG A 16 9.52 13.68 9.29
N GLY A 17 9.99 12.54 8.77
CA GLY A 17 9.18 11.47 8.18
C GLY A 17 8.37 11.92 6.95
N LEU A 18 7.70 10.98 6.29
CA LEU A 18 6.82 11.29 5.15
C LEU A 18 5.56 12.03 5.61
N THR A 19 5.11 12.96 4.76
CA THR A 19 3.81 13.63 4.88
C THR A 19 2.70 12.71 4.34
N VAL A 20 1.43 13.07 4.59
CA VAL A 20 0.28 12.33 4.03
C VAL A 20 0.38 12.19 2.49
N PRO A 21 0.60 13.27 1.71
CA PRO A 21 0.79 13.13 0.27
C PRO A 21 1.99 12.24 -0.10
N GLY A 22 3.09 12.32 0.65
CA GLY A 22 4.27 11.49 0.41
C GLY A 22 3.99 10.00 0.58
N VAL A 23 3.26 9.61 1.64
CA VAL A 23 2.85 8.22 1.85
C VAL A 23 1.93 7.76 0.72
N VAL A 24 0.94 8.58 0.37
CA VAL A 24 -0.02 8.28 -0.70
C VAL A 24 0.70 8.03 -2.03
N ILE A 25 1.57 8.95 -2.45
CA ILE A 25 2.29 8.85 -3.73
C ILE A 25 3.20 7.63 -3.74
N LEU A 26 3.97 7.39 -2.67
CA LEU A 26 4.94 6.29 -2.65
C LEU A 26 4.24 4.92 -2.70
N GLN A 27 3.13 4.76 -1.98
CA GLN A 27 2.33 3.54 -2.01
C GLN A 27 1.67 3.34 -3.38
N SER A 28 1.09 4.40 -3.95
CA SER A 28 0.46 4.32 -5.26
C SER A 28 1.46 3.96 -6.35
N LEU A 29 2.65 4.56 -6.34
CA LEU A 29 3.71 4.22 -7.29
C LEU A 29 4.21 2.78 -7.12
N LEU A 30 4.43 2.33 -5.89
CA LEU A 30 4.91 0.98 -5.63
C LEU A 30 3.91 -0.07 -6.12
N ILE A 31 2.62 0.10 -5.78
CA ILE A 31 1.56 -0.83 -6.22
C ILE A 31 1.44 -0.79 -7.75
N PHE A 32 1.38 0.41 -8.34
CA PHE A 32 1.23 0.58 -9.79
C PHE A 32 2.35 -0.09 -10.59
N ILE A 33 3.61 0.10 -10.18
CA ILE A 33 4.76 -0.51 -10.89
C ILE A 33 4.68 -2.03 -10.85
N PHE A 34 4.43 -2.62 -9.68
CA PHE A 34 4.35 -4.08 -9.57
C PHE A 34 3.11 -4.65 -10.27
N GLU A 35 1.98 -3.95 -10.23
CA GLU A 35 0.77 -4.38 -10.93
C GLU A 35 0.97 -4.36 -12.45
N VAL A 36 1.56 -3.29 -13.01
CA VAL A 36 1.89 -3.21 -14.45
C VAL A 36 2.85 -4.32 -14.86
N LEU A 37 3.93 -4.53 -14.10
CA LEU A 37 4.90 -5.57 -14.41
C LEU A 37 4.28 -6.96 -14.32
N GLU A 38 3.51 -7.23 -13.27
CA GLU A 38 2.87 -8.53 -13.08
C GLU A 38 1.78 -8.77 -14.12
N TYR A 39 1.02 -7.75 -14.53
CA TYR A 39 -0.02 -7.81 -15.56
C TYR A 39 0.54 -8.09 -16.96
N THR A 40 1.72 -7.55 -17.29
CA THR A 40 2.35 -7.75 -18.61
C THR A 40 2.98 -9.12 -18.78
N VAL A 41 3.42 -9.76 -17.70
CA VAL A 41 4.08 -11.08 -17.73
C VAL A 41 3.11 -12.21 -17.35
N THR A 42 2.21 -11.96 -16.40
CA THR A 42 1.33 -12.96 -15.77
C THR A 42 -0.02 -12.35 -15.36
N LYS A 43 -0.81 -13.05 -14.53
CA LYS A 43 -1.98 -12.47 -13.87
C LYS A 43 -1.57 -11.75 -12.60
N VAL A 44 -2.18 -10.60 -12.34
CA VAL A 44 -1.99 -9.85 -11.07
C VAL A 44 -2.29 -10.75 -9.88
N GLY A 45 -1.39 -10.78 -8.89
CA GLY A 45 -1.50 -11.69 -7.77
C GLY A 45 -0.38 -11.55 -6.77
N PHE A 46 0.62 -12.44 -6.84
CA PHE A 46 1.59 -12.62 -5.76
C PHE A 46 2.53 -11.42 -5.60
N PHE A 47 3.12 -10.91 -6.69
CA PHE A 47 4.08 -9.81 -6.62
C PHE A 47 3.39 -8.50 -6.26
N THR A 48 2.21 -8.24 -6.83
CA THR A 48 1.37 -7.09 -6.46
C THR A 48 0.90 -7.20 -5.01
N GLY A 49 0.52 -8.40 -4.57
CA GLY A 49 0.17 -8.68 -3.17
C GLY A 49 1.31 -8.38 -2.20
N LEU A 50 2.54 -8.75 -2.55
CA LEU A 50 3.73 -8.41 -1.75
C LEU A 50 3.99 -6.89 -1.75
N ALA A 51 3.83 -6.22 -2.89
CA ALA A 51 3.97 -4.77 -2.99
C ALA A 51 2.92 -4.03 -2.13
N ILE A 52 1.69 -4.56 -2.03
CA ILE A 52 0.65 -4.06 -1.12
C ILE A 52 1.10 -4.19 0.34
N LEU A 53 1.61 -5.34 0.78
CA LEU A 53 2.11 -5.51 2.16
C LEU A 53 3.27 -4.56 2.46
N VAL A 54 4.23 -4.46 1.52
CA VAL A 54 5.34 -3.51 1.65
C VAL A 54 4.84 -2.08 1.69
N SER A 55 3.77 -1.74 0.96
CA SER A 55 3.15 -0.41 0.99
C SER A 55 2.57 -0.08 2.36
N PHE A 56 1.86 -1.02 2.99
CA PHE A 56 1.32 -0.86 4.35
C PHE A 56 2.44 -0.71 5.39
N LEU A 57 3.44 -1.59 5.36
CA LEU A 57 4.55 -1.58 6.32
C LEU A 57 5.46 -0.37 6.11
N GLY A 58 5.78 -0.06 4.86
CA GLY A 58 6.61 1.07 4.45
C GLY A 58 5.97 2.40 4.84
N GLY A 59 4.67 2.59 4.63
CA GLY A 59 4.00 3.82 5.04
C GLY A 59 3.86 3.96 6.56
N LEU A 60 3.74 2.86 7.32
CA LEU A 60 3.84 2.90 8.79
C LEU A 60 5.25 3.26 9.27
N TYR A 61 6.27 2.72 8.61
CA TYR A 61 7.67 2.89 9.02
C TYR A 61 8.22 4.27 8.65
N LEU A 62 7.90 4.76 7.45
CA LEU A 62 8.40 6.01 6.91
C LEU A 62 7.50 7.21 7.26
N GLY A 63 6.23 6.97 7.55
CA GLY A 63 5.23 7.99 7.84
C GLY A 63 5.45 8.69 9.18
N ARG A 64 5.25 10.00 9.21
CA ARG A 64 5.26 10.79 10.46
C ARG A 64 3.93 10.65 11.22
N PRO A 65 3.85 11.11 12.48
CA PRO A 65 2.58 11.17 13.23
C PRO A 65 1.46 11.86 12.42
N GLY A 66 0.26 11.26 12.43
CA GLY A 66 -0.89 11.74 11.66
C GLY A 66 -1.04 11.16 10.24
N THR A 67 -0.09 10.33 9.77
CA THR A 67 -0.18 9.68 8.45
C THR A 67 -0.82 8.28 8.47
N SER A 68 -1.01 7.70 9.66
CA SER A 68 -1.44 6.31 9.82
C SER A 68 -2.83 6.02 9.26
N PHE A 69 -3.74 7.00 9.25
CA PHE A 69 -5.04 6.86 8.60
C PHE A 69 -4.90 6.72 7.09
N ALA A 70 -4.19 7.65 6.45
CA ALA A 70 -3.92 7.61 5.01
C ALA A 70 -3.21 6.30 4.63
N ASN A 71 -2.26 5.84 5.45
CA ASN A 71 -1.58 4.56 5.23
C ASN A 71 -2.53 3.35 5.24
N ALA A 72 -3.59 3.35 6.06
CA ALA A 72 -4.53 2.24 6.15
C ALA A 72 -5.53 2.20 4.99
N VAL A 73 -5.91 3.37 4.46
CA VAL A 73 -6.94 3.47 3.40
C VAL A 73 -6.36 3.55 2.00
N ASN A 74 -5.13 4.03 1.84
CA ASN A 74 -4.59 4.33 0.53
C ASN A 74 -4.22 3.09 -0.31
N PRO A 75 -3.62 2.01 0.22
CA PRO A 75 -3.27 0.85 -0.61
C PRO A 75 -4.45 0.22 -1.38
N PRO A 76 -5.66 0.03 -0.78
CA PRO A 76 -6.84 -0.37 -1.54
C PRO A 76 -7.26 0.62 -2.64
N ILE A 77 -7.18 1.92 -2.36
CA ILE A 77 -7.55 2.98 -3.32
C ILE A 77 -6.54 3.04 -4.47
N ALA A 78 -5.25 2.94 -4.15
CA ALA A 78 -4.16 2.90 -5.10
C ALA A 78 -4.29 1.72 -6.07
N LEU A 79 -4.59 0.52 -5.55
CA LEU A 79 -4.86 -0.65 -6.38
C LEU A 79 -6.03 -0.39 -7.34
N LEU A 80 -7.16 0.12 -6.84
CA LEU A 80 -8.33 0.40 -7.68
C LEU A 80 -7.99 1.34 -8.85
N PHE A 81 -7.32 2.47 -8.57
CA PHE A 81 -6.94 3.42 -9.62
C PHE A 81 -5.91 2.83 -10.58
N SER A 82 -4.97 2.05 -10.06
CA SER A 82 -3.96 1.36 -10.87
C SER A 82 -4.60 0.36 -11.84
N THR A 83 -5.50 -0.51 -11.37
CA THR A 83 -6.22 -1.46 -12.22
C THR A 83 -7.03 -0.75 -13.31
N LEU A 84 -7.75 0.32 -12.96
CA LEU A 84 -8.50 1.13 -13.93
C LEU A 84 -7.59 1.79 -14.97
N PHE A 85 -6.43 2.29 -14.55
CA PHE A 85 -5.45 2.89 -15.44
C PHE A 85 -4.85 1.86 -16.40
N ILE A 86 -4.48 0.68 -15.90
CA ILE A 86 -3.96 -0.43 -16.72
C ILE A 86 -5.01 -0.83 -17.75
N MET A 87 -6.27 -0.97 -17.35
CA MET A 87 -7.36 -1.32 -18.26
C MET A 87 -7.57 -0.25 -19.35
N ALA A 88 -7.42 1.03 -19.00
CA ALA A 88 -7.53 2.16 -19.92
C ALA A 88 -6.44 2.20 -21.00
N THR A 89 -5.25 1.69 -20.67
CA THR A 89 -4.03 1.95 -21.44
C THR A 89 -3.41 0.67 -21.97
N ILE A 90 -2.98 -0.21 -21.09
CA ILE A 90 -2.18 -1.41 -21.39
C ILE A 90 -3.06 -2.61 -21.76
N GLY A 91 -4.21 -2.76 -21.10
CA GLY A 91 -5.08 -3.93 -21.25
C GLY A 91 -5.88 -3.96 -22.56
N GLY A 92 -6.08 -2.82 -23.24
CA GLY A 92 -6.70 -2.74 -24.57
C GLY A 92 -8.14 -3.27 -24.70
N THR A 93 -8.79 -3.69 -23.62
CA THR A 93 -10.08 -4.40 -23.65
C THR A 93 -11.31 -3.49 -23.75
N GLY A 94 -11.10 -2.17 -23.66
CA GLY A 94 -12.14 -1.14 -23.73
C GLY A 94 -12.95 -1.00 -22.43
N PHE A 95 -13.48 0.19 -22.16
CA PHE A 95 -14.23 0.55 -20.94
C PHE A 95 -15.70 0.09 -20.96
N ALA A 96 -15.97 -1.17 -21.33
CA ALA A 96 -17.29 -1.73 -21.13
C ALA A 96 -17.52 -2.00 -19.62
N PRO A 97 -18.61 -1.50 -19.00
CA PRO A 97 -18.84 -1.66 -17.56
C PRO A 97 -18.77 -3.10 -17.06
N SER A 98 -19.22 -4.06 -17.86
CA SER A 98 -19.17 -5.49 -17.54
C SER A 98 -17.73 -6.04 -17.47
N LYS A 99 -16.85 -5.59 -18.36
CA LYS A 99 -15.43 -5.98 -18.35
C LYS A 99 -14.69 -5.36 -17.17
N VAL A 100 -14.99 -4.10 -16.86
CA VAL A 100 -14.40 -3.39 -15.71
C VAL A 100 -14.73 -4.15 -14.43
N GLY A 101 -16.00 -4.52 -14.23
CA GLY A 101 -16.42 -5.29 -13.05
C GLY A 101 -15.71 -6.65 -12.94
N LEU A 102 -15.61 -7.40 -14.04
CA LEU A 102 -14.97 -8.72 -14.04
C LEU A 102 -13.46 -8.63 -13.74
N GLU A 103 -12.75 -7.70 -14.38
CA GLU A 103 -11.33 -7.47 -14.13
C GLU A 103 -11.08 -7.03 -12.68
N LEU A 104 -11.88 -6.10 -12.17
CA LEU A 104 -11.78 -5.66 -10.77
C LEU A 104 -11.99 -6.82 -9.80
N ILE A 105 -13.03 -7.65 -9.99
CA ILE A 105 -13.30 -8.80 -9.11
C ILE A 105 -12.16 -9.82 -9.20
N SER A 106 -11.66 -10.10 -10.40
CA SER A 106 -10.54 -11.03 -10.61
C SER A 106 -9.28 -10.56 -9.90
N THR A 107 -8.86 -9.31 -10.14
CA THR A 107 -7.69 -8.71 -9.51
C THR A 107 -7.83 -8.62 -8.00
N LEU A 108 -8.98 -8.13 -7.50
CA LEU A 108 -9.26 -8.06 -6.07
C LEU A 108 -9.23 -9.43 -5.41
N SER A 109 -9.81 -10.46 -6.05
CA SER A 109 -9.82 -11.82 -5.52
C SER A 109 -8.40 -12.37 -5.38
N ALA A 110 -7.52 -12.10 -6.36
CA ALA A 110 -6.13 -12.54 -6.33
C ALA A 110 -5.33 -11.86 -5.21
N VAL A 111 -5.56 -10.56 -4.96
CA VAL A 111 -4.80 -9.81 -3.96
C VAL A 111 -5.48 -9.68 -2.58
N ALA A 112 -6.72 -10.18 -2.43
CA ALA A 112 -7.52 -10.05 -1.22
C ALA A 112 -6.81 -10.51 0.07
N PRO A 113 -6.12 -11.66 0.12
CA PRO A 113 -5.43 -12.10 1.34
C PRO A 113 -4.38 -11.08 1.81
N TRP A 114 -3.70 -10.44 0.86
CA TRP A 114 -2.66 -9.45 1.10
C TRP A 114 -3.25 -8.12 1.60
N LEU A 115 -4.34 -7.68 0.97
CA LEU A 115 -5.08 -6.48 1.40
C LEU A 115 -5.64 -6.65 2.81
N ILE A 116 -6.28 -7.78 3.10
CA ILE A 116 -6.87 -8.06 4.41
C ILE A 116 -5.77 -8.08 5.48
N THR A 117 -4.67 -8.79 5.23
CA THR A 117 -3.54 -8.89 6.16
C THR A 117 -2.93 -7.51 6.42
N GLY A 118 -2.64 -6.76 5.36
CA GLY A 118 -2.06 -5.42 5.48
C GLY A 118 -3.00 -4.41 6.16
N ALA A 119 -4.30 -4.47 5.86
CA ALA A 119 -5.31 -3.62 6.48
C ALA A 119 -5.43 -3.89 7.99
N VAL A 120 -5.47 -5.16 8.41
CA VAL A 120 -5.49 -5.51 9.84
C VAL A 120 -4.29 -4.91 10.57
N ILE A 121 -3.09 -5.05 10.00
CA ILE A 121 -1.86 -4.48 10.57
C ILE A 121 -1.93 -2.95 10.64
N ALA A 122 -2.33 -2.30 9.54
CA ALA A 122 -2.38 -0.85 9.44
C ALA A 122 -3.40 -0.22 10.39
N TRP A 123 -4.58 -0.81 10.51
CA TRP A 123 -5.61 -0.36 11.44
C TRP A 123 -5.21 -0.60 12.90
N ALA A 124 -4.65 -1.77 13.22
CA ALA A 124 -4.14 -2.05 14.57
C ALA A 124 -3.08 -1.02 14.98
N ALA A 125 -2.14 -0.70 14.08
CA ALA A 125 -1.13 0.32 14.31
C ALA A 125 -1.75 1.72 14.44
N HIS A 126 -2.73 2.07 13.62
CA HIS A 126 -3.44 3.35 13.71
C HIS A 126 -4.10 3.55 15.08
N PHE A 127 -4.85 2.55 15.57
CA PHE A 127 -5.49 2.62 16.89
C PHE A 127 -4.47 2.68 18.03
N ALA A 128 -3.37 1.94 17.94
CA ALA A 128 -2.29 2.01 18.92
C ALA A 128 -1.67 3.41 18.99
N LEU A 129 -1.44 4.05 17.84
CA LEU A 129 -0.93 5.40 17.74
C LEU A 129 -1.92 6.43 18.30
N LEU A 130 -3.21 6.33 17.96
CA LEU A 130 -4.25 7.21 18.51
C LEU A 130 -4.28 7.17 20.04
N ARG A 131 -4.24 5.97 20.64
CA ARG A 131 -4.19 5.82 22.11
C ARG A 131 -2.94 6.45 22.73
N LYS A 132 -1.81 6.42 22.02
CA LYS A 132 -0.55 7.00 22.50
C LYS A 132 -0.63 8.53 22.54
N TYR A 133 -1.16 9.17 21.49
CA TYR A 133 -1.26 10.63 21.42
C TYR A 133 -2.38 11.18 22.32
N SER A 134 -3.45 10.43 22.56
CA SER A 134 -4.51 10.84 23.50
C SER A 134 -4.07 10.83 24.97
N ARG A 135 -2.93 10.21 25.30
CA ARG A 135 -2.39 10.09 26.67
C ARG A 135 -1.28 11.10 26.97
N GLN A 136 -0.91 11.94 26.00
CA GLN A 136 0.05 13.03 26.17
C GLN A 136 -0.69 14.36 26.17
#